data_AF-A0A9D0XZZ4-F1
#
_entry.id   AF-A0A9D0XZZ4-F1
#
_cell.length_a   1.000
_cell.length_b   1.000
_cell.length_c   1.000
_cell.angle_alpha   90.00
_cell.angle_beta   90.00
_cell.angle_gamma   90.00
#
_symmetry.space_group_name_H-M   'P 1'
#
loop_
_entity.id
_entity.type
_entity.pdbx_description
1 polymer ?
#
loop_
_entity_poly.entity_id
_entity_poly.type
_entity_poly.pdbx_seq_one_letter_code
_entity_poly.pdbx_strand_id
1 'polypeptide(L)'
;MRKVRSSKKRRFSAMELSLLCHQLALVFRSGANPVEMLPLLADDINQPELKASLKGISDRIIEGMTMYQAFSLDSSFPDYMLQMIKVGEATGMLDTVMENLSDYYESEAEISKRIKNAIAYPAALAILMFGVICLMVIKIIPMFGEIVTGLGGQVPKEAGYLFLFTVNLQRILLWLTVIAVPVVVLIIIFFKTPKGKLVFDHIKVHNPISGSIYKKIMASRLGLGLSLTTKSGMHLTDGFNAIKGLMQNGYVASKLKEASSEISEGGSLSDAIKNTGIFPELFVKMLRTGERSGNLDTMIEKISKVYGKEAELSLQGFSRMIEPALVSVLSVVLAIILLSVLLPLIGIMSSIG
;
A
#
# COMPACT_ATOMS: atom_id res chain seq x y z
N MET A 1 -32.00 -11.90 -24.47
CA MET A 1 -31.61 -11.74 -23.04
C MET A 1 -30.08 -11.79 -22.92
N ARG A 2 -29.41 -10.63 -22.88
CA ARG A 2 -27.95 -10.55 -22.71
C ARG A 2 -27.62 -10.75 -21.23
N LYS A 3 -26.87 -11.81 -20.91
CA LYS A 3 -26.31 -12.06 -19.57
C LYS A 3 -25.48 -10.84 -19.15
N VAL A 4 -25.98 -10.11 -18.15
CA VAL A 4 -25.20 -9.09 -17.43
C VAL A 4 -24.06 -9.83 -16.75
N ARG A 5 -22.83 -9.63 -17.26
CA ARG A 5 -21.61 -10.01 -16.54
C ARG A 5 -21.64 -9.30 -15.20
N SER A 6 -21.68 -10.06 -14.11
CA SER A 6 -21.37 -9.58 -12.76
C SER A 6 -19.93 -9.04 -12.79
N SER A 7 -19.81 -7.76 -13.12
CA SER A 7 -18.58 -7.00 -12.92
C SER A 7 -18.39 -6.87 -11.42
N LYS A 8 -17.31 -7.44 -10.90
CA LYS A 8 -16.89 -7.27 -9.51
C LYS A 8 -16.70 -5.77 -9.30
N LYS A 9 -17.68 -5.10 -8.67
CA LYS A 9 -17.69 -3.64 -8.49
C LYS A 9 -16.36 -3.19 -7.87
N ARG A 10 -15.76 -2.17 -8.48
CA ARG A 10 -14.52 -1.56 -8.02
C ARG A 10 -14.78 -0.86 -6.68
N ARG A 11 -13.91 -1.07 -5.70
CA ARG A 11 -13.92 -0.26 -4.47
C ARG A 11 -13.51 1.17 -4.79
N PHE A 12 -14.24 2.15 -4.28
CA PHE A 12 -13.89 3.56 -4.45
C PHE A 12 -12.54 3.87 -3.81
N SER A 13 -11.82 4.82 -4.39
CA SER A 13 -10.56 5.30 -3.86
C SER A 13 -10.80 6.16 -2.60
N ALA A 14 -9.79 6.24 -1.73
CA ALA A 14 -9.87 7.08 -0.54
C ALA A 14 -10.18 8.56 -0.88
N MET A 15 -9.63 9.09 -1.98
CA MET A 15 -9.92 10.46 -2.41
C MET A 15 -11.40 10.65 -2.83
N GLU A 16 -11.96 9.68 -3.58
CA GLU A 16 -13.38 9.72 -3.97
C GLU A 16 -14.30 9.65 -2.75
N LEU A 17 -13.97 8.78 -1.78
CA LEU A 17 -14.73 8.66 -0.54
C LEU A 17 -14.63 9.91 0.34
N SER A 18 -13.44 10.51 0.43
CA SER A 18 -13.22 11.76 1.17
C SER A 18 -14.10 12.88 0.63
N LEU A 19 -14.07 13.13 -0.69
CA LEU A 19 -14.88 14.17 -1.31
C LEU A 19 -16.39 13.93 -1.12
N LEU A 20 -16.83 12.68 -1.29
CA LEU A 20 -18.23 12.31 -1.06
C LEU A 20 -18.65 12.60 0.40
N CYS A 21 -17.85 12.16 1.38
CA CYS A 21 -18.14 12.36 2.79
C CYS A 21 -18.17 13.86 3.13
N HIS A 22 -17.25 14.66 2.58
CA HIS A 22 -17.23 16.10 2.76
C HIS A 22 -18.53 16.75 2.25
N GLN A 23 -18.97 16.40 1.05
CA GLN A 23 -20.20 16.95 0.49
C GLN A 23 -21.45 16.50 1.27
N LEU A 24 -21.51 15.24 1.70
CA LEU A 24 -22.59 14.75 2.57
C LEU A 24 -22.61 15.47 3.92
N ALA A 25 -21.45 15.75 4.51
CA ALA A 25 -21.36 16.52 5.75
C ALA A 25 -21.95 17.92 5.60
N LEU A 26 -21.73 18.59 4.47
CA LEU A 26 -22.31 19.91 4.18
C LEU A 26 -23.84 19.83 4.04
N VAL A 27 -24.35 18.81 3.34
CA VAL A 27 -25.80 18.57 3.20
C VAL A 27 -26.44 18.39 4.57
N PHE A 28 -25.91 17.51 5.42
CA PHE A 28 -26.48 17.25 6.74
C PHE A 28 -26.40 18.45 7.67
N ARG A 29 -25.27 19.18 7.64
CA ARG A 29 -25.07 20.40 8.46
C ARG A 29 -26.00 21.54 8.07
N SER A 30 -26.38 21.62 6.79
CA SER A 30 -27.34 22.63 6.31
C SER A 30 -28.77 22.40 6.83
N GLY A 31 -29.07 21.24 7.40
CA GLY A 31 -30.43 20.84 7.78
C GLY A 31 -31.37 20.59 6.58
N ALA A 32 -30.84 20.62 5.36
CA ALA A 32 -31.61 20.35 4.15
C ALA A 32 -32.07 18.89 4.10
N ASN A 33 -33.23 18.66 3.49
CA ASN A 33 -33.80 17.32 3.36
C ASN A 33 -32.87 16.44 2.50
N PRO A 34 -32.32 15.33 3.03
CA PRO A 34 -31.44 14.44 2.26
C PRO A 34 -32.07 13.93 0.97
N VAL A 35 -33.39 13.72 0.97
CA VAL A 35 -34.17 13.26 -0.19
C VAL A 35 -34.08 14.23 -1.37
N GLU A 36 -33.95 15.53 -1.12
CA GLU A 36 -33.85 16.57 -2.15
C GLU A 36 -32.41 16.82 -2.59
N MET A 37 -31.46 16.74 -1.64
CA MET A 37 -30.06 17.12 -1.88
C MET A 37 -29.20 15.99 -2.44
N LEU A 38 -29.49 14.73 -2.12
CA LEU A 38 -28.74 13.57 -2.62
C LEU A 38 -28.80 13.42 -4.16
N PRO A 39 -29.94 13.62 -4.84
CA PRO A 39 -30.00 13.62 -6.30
C PRO A 39 -29.12 14.71 -6.91
N LEU A 40 -29.17 15.94 -6.36
CA LEU A 40 -28.37 17.07 -6.83
C LEU A 40 -26.88 16.80 -6.65
N LEU A 41 -26.50 16.27 -5.49
CA LEU A 41 -25.14 15.86 -5.19
C LEU A 41 -24.65 14.77 -6.16
N ALA A 42 -25.48 13.78 -6.45
CA ALA A 42 -25.16 12.75 -7.44
C ALA A 42 -24.94 13.35 -8.83
N ASP A 43 -25.64 14.41 -9.18
CA ASP A 43 -25.49 15.05 -10.47
C ASP A 43 -24.17 15.82 -10.64
N ASP A 44 -23.67 16.41 -9.56
CA ASP A 44 -22.38 17.14 -9.50
C ASP A 44 -21.13 16.22 -9.52
N ILE A 45 -21.30 14.92 -9.31
CA ILE A 45 -20.17 13.98 -9.30
C ILE A 45 -19.68 13.67 -10.72
N ASN A 46 -18.42 14.00 -10.99
CA ASN A 46 -17.76 13.76 -12.28
C ASN A 46 -17.47 12.27 -12.55
N GLN A 47 -17.25 11.43 -11.53
CA GLN A 47 -16.94 10.02 -11.75
C GLN A 47 -18.21 9.21 -12.03
N PRO A 48 -18.32 8.54 -13.19
CA PRO A 48 -19.55 7.86 -13.60
C PRO A 48 -19.95 6.71 -12.67
N GLU A 49 -18.98 5.96 -12.14
CA GLU A 49 -19.24 4.86 -11.20
C GLU A 49 -19.78 5.36 -9.86
N LEU A 50 -19.21 6.45 -9.32
CA LEU A 50 -19.63 7.05 -8.06
C LEU A 50 -21.00 7.73 -8.21
N LYS A 51 -21.21 8.46 -9.31
CA LYS A 51 -22.50 9.05 -9.67
C LYS A 51 -23.61 8.01 -9.75
N ALA A 52 -23.38 6.89 -10.46
CA ALA A 52 -24.37 5.82 -10.58
C ALA A 52 -24.66 5.15 -9.23
N SER A 53 -23.65 4.97 -8.38
CA SER A 53 -23.80 4.43 -7.03
C SER A 53 -24.63 5.36 -6.14
N LEU A 54 -24.29 6.66 -6.10
CA LEU A 54 -25.00 7.63 -5.28
C LEU A 54 -26.45 7.86 -5.74
N LYS A 55 -26.70 7.84 -7.06
CA LYS A 55 -28.07 7.89 -7.59
C LYS A 55 -28.90 6.69 -7.11
N GLY A 56 -28.36 5.48 -7.21
CA GLY A 56 -29.03 4.28 -6.72
C GLY A 56 -29.23 4.26 -5.20
N ILE A 57 -28.35 4.91 -4.43
CA ILE A 57 -28.53 5.13 -2.99
C ILE A 57 -29.66 6.14 -2.74
N SER A 58 -29.67 7.25 -3.48
CA SER A 58 -30.70 8.28 -3.38
C SER A 58 -32.10 7.71 -3.64
N ASP A 59 -32.25 6.93 -4.72
CA ASP A 59 -33.53 6.30 -5.08
C ASP A 59 -34.06 5.41 -3.93
N ARG A 60 -33.17 4.66 -3.25
CA ARG A 60 -33.55 3.79 -2.13
C ARG A 60 -33.95 4.55 -0.87
N ILE A 61 -33.31 5.69 -0.61
CA ILE A 61 -33.66 6.55 0.52
C ILE A 61 -35.03 7.19 0.26
N ILE A 62 -35.31 7.57 -0.99
CA ILE A 62 -36.65 8.03 -1.42
C ILE A 62 -37.69 6.93 -1.20
N GLU A 63 -37.34 5.67 -1.47
CA GLU A 63 -38.19 4.49 -1.19
C GLU A 63 -38.37 4.19 0.31
N GLY A 64 -37.72 4.93 1.21
CA GLY A 64 -37.89 4.82 2.67
C GLY A 64 -36.85 3.94 3.36
N MET A 65 -35.78 3.52 2.68
CA MET A 65 -34.66 2.84 3.34
C MET A 65 -33.87 3.81 4.22
N THR A 66 -33.33 3.29 5.32
CA THR A 66 -32.40 4.05 6.18
C THR A 66 -31.08 4.31 5.44
N MET A 67 -30.32 5.31 5.86
CA MET A 67 -29.04 5.66 5.25
C MET A 67 -28.07 4.48 5.26
N TYR A 68 -27.95 3.80 6.40
CA TYR A 68 -27.13 2.59 6.51
C TYR A 68 -27.57 1.51 5.53
N GLN A 69 -28.87 1.25 5.42
CA GLN A 69 -29.41 0.21 4.52
C GLN A 69 -29.10 0.54 3.06
N ALA A 70 -29.34 1.77 2.62
CA ALA A 70 -29.12 2.20 1.25
C ALA A 70 -27.65 2.05 0.83
N PHE A 71 -26.72 2.49 1.68
CA PHE A 71 -25.27 2.36 1.45
C PHE A 71 -24.78 0.91 1.53
N SER A 72 -25.30 0.10 2.47
CA SER A 72 -24.84 -1.28 2.70
C SER A 72 -25.08 -2.22 1.52
N LEU A 73 -26.07 -1.91 0.68
CA LEU A 73 -26.40 -2.65 -0.53
C LEU A 73 -25.41 -2.41 -1.68
N ASP A 74 -24.51 -1.42 -1.56
CA ASP A 74 -23.40 -1.24 -2.50
C ASP A 74 -22.07 -1.71 -1.90
N SER A 75 -21.54 -2.81 -2.45
CA SER A 75 -20.25 -3.41 -2.05
C SER A 75 -19.02 -2.55 -2.33
N SER A 76 -19.19 -1.38 -2.97
CA SER A 76 -18.10 -0.47 -3.32
C SER A 76 -17.62 0.35 -2.12
N PHE A 77 -18.46 0.50 -1.08
CA PHE A 77 -18.14 1.22 0.14
C PHE A 77 -17.40 0.32 1.15
N PRO A 78 -16.37 0.84 1.85
CA PRO A 78 -15.69 0.09 2.89
C PRO A 78 -16.58 -0.14 4.13
N ASP A 79 -16.45 -1.31 4.77
CA ASP A 79 -17.25 -1.71 5.94
C ASP A 79 -17.20 -0.68 7.08
N TYR A 80 -16.07 -0.01 7.29
CA TYR A 80 -15.94 1.04 8.30
C TYR A 80 -16.87 2.23 8.05
N MET A 81 -16.95 2.71 6.81
CA MET A 81 -17.87 3.79 6.45
C MET A 81 -19.31 3.36 6.74
N LEU A 82 -19.68 2.12 6.40
CA LEU A 82 -21.00 1.59 6.70
C LEU A 82 -21.29 1.55 8.20
N GLN A 83 -20.34 1.10 9.03
CA GLN A 83 -20.51 1.09 10.48
C GLN A 83 -20.63 2.49 11.06
N MET A 84 -19.82 3.43 10.58
CA MET A 84 -19.90 4.82 11.01
C MET A 84 -21.24 5.46 10.62
N ILE A 85 -21.73 5.23 9.39
CA ILE A 85 -23.07 5.66 8.97
C ILE A 85 -24.14 5.11 9.90
N LYS A 86 -24.06 3.82 10.25
CA LYS A 86 -24.99 3.18 11.19
C LYS A 86 -24.99 3.87 12.56
N VAL A 87 -23.80 4.20 13.07
CA VAL A 87 -23.66 4.92 14.34
C VAL A 87 -24.23 6.33 14.23
N GLY A 88 -23.86 7.08 13.19
CA GLY A 88 -24.36 8.45 12.98
C GLY A 88 -25.88 8.50 12.79
N GLU A 89 -26.46 7.50 12.13
CA GLU A 89 -27.91 7.36 11.99
C GLU A 89 -28.59 7.04 13.32
N ALA A 90 -28.00 6.18 14.15
CA ALA A 90 -28.53 5.85 15.47
C ALA A 90 -28.40 7.00 16.48
N THR A 91 -27.36 7.82 16.39
CA THR A 91 -27.09 8.95 17.30
C THR A 91 -27.61 10.29 16.78
N GLY A 92 -28.07 10.36 15.53
CA GLY A 92 -28.47 11.61 14.87
C GLY A 92 -27.30 12.53 14.50
N MET A 93 -26.05 12.06 14.57
CA MET A 93 -24.84 12.86 14.34
C MET A 93 -24.19 12.54 12.97
N LEU A 94 -25.01 12.38 11.92
CA LEU A 94 -24.53 12.06 10.57
C LEU A 94 -23.61 13.14 9.99
N ASP A 95 -23.85 14.40 10.32
CA ASP A 95 -23.01 15.54 9.95
C ASP A 95 -21.57 15.39 10.49
N THR A 96 -21.43 15.14 11.79
CA THR A 96 -20.14 14.96 12.47
C THR A 96 -19.45 13.69 11.99
N VAL A 97 -20.20 12.60 11.82
CA VAL A 97 -19.67 11.34 11.31
C VAL A 97 -19.12 11.48 9.89
N MET A 98 -19.83 12.18 9.00
CA MET A 98 -19.39 12.42 7.63
C MET A 98 -18.15 13.32 7.56
N GLU A 99 -18.07 14.33 8.43
CA GLU A 99 -16.87 15.18 8.56
C GLU A 99 -15.66 14.35 9.01
N ASN A 100 -15.81 13.52 10.06
CA ASN A 100 -14.74 12.65 10.53
C ASN A 100 -14.34 11.58 9.49
N LEU A 101 -15.29 11.06 8.70
CA LEU A 101 -15.00 10.16 7.58
C LEU A 101 -14.25 10.86 6.45
N SER A 102 -14.58 12.13 6.17
CA SER A 102 -13.86 12.96 5.19
C SER A 102 -12.40 13.09 5.58
N ASP A 103 -12.12 13.53 6.80
CA ASP A 103 -10.77 13.71 7.34
C ASP A 103 -9.96 12.39 7.35
N TYR A 104 -10.63 11.29 7.70
CA TYR A 104 -10.04 9.96 7.66
C TYR A 104 -9.57 9.59 6.25
N TYR A 105 -10.47 9.66 5.28
CA TYR A 105 -10.18 9.23 3.92
C TYR A 105 -9.23 10.19 3.20
N GLU A 106 -9.23 11.47 3.56
CA GLU A 106 -8.21 12.42 3.11
C GLU A 106 -6.82 12.01 3.61
N SER A 107 -6.69 11.77 4.92
CA SER A 107 -5.45 11.31 5.53
C SER A 107 -4.96 9.98 4.93
N GLU A 108 -5.87 9.03 4.70
CA GLU A 108 -5.54 7.75 4.08
C GLU A 108 -5.15 7.90 2.59
N ALA A 109 -5.76 8.84 1.86
CA ALA A 109 -5.39 9.19 0.50
C ALA A 109 -3.98 9.80 0.46
N GLU A 110 -3.66 10.69 1.40
CA GLU A 110 -2.31 11.25 1.53
C GLU A 110 -1.26 10.17 1.83
N ILE A 111 -1.52 9.30 2.82
CA ILE A 111 -0.63 8.19 3.17
C ILE A 111 -0.43 7.30 1.94
N SER A 112 -1.51 6.94 1.26
CA SER A 112 -1.46 6.12 0.05
C SER A 112 -0.67 6.79 -1.08
N LYS A 113 -0.84 8.10 -1.26
CA LYS A 113 -0.09 8.91 -2.25
C LYS A 113 1.40 8.94 -1.91
N ARG A 114 1.75 9.15 -0.64
CA ARG A 114 3.14 9.12 -0.15
C ARG A 114 3.78 7.75 -0.37
N ILE A 115 3.07 6.67 -0.06
CA ILE A 115 3.53 5.29 -0.34
C ILE A 115 3.75 5.08 -1.83
N LYS A 116 2.78 5.47 -2.68
CA LYS A 116 2.90 5.35 -4.13
C LYS A 116 4.11 6.13 -4.66
N ASN A 117 4.30 7.37 -4.21
CA ASN A 117 5.43 8.21 -4.62
C ASN A 117 6.77 7.61 -4.17
N ALA A 118 6.85 7.09 -2.95
CA ALA A 118 8.06 6.44 -2.42
C ALA A 118 8.44 5.16 -3.20
N ILE A 119 7.49 4.49 -3.85
CA ILE A 119 7.73 3.29 -4.67
C ILE A 119 7.92 3.65 -6.14
N ALA A 120 7.23 4.67 -6.65
CA ALA A 120 7.25 5.06 -8.06
C ALA A 120 8.66 5.43 -8.53
N TYR A 121 9.41 6.18 -7.70
CA TYR A 121 10.76 6.60 -8.04
C TYR A 121 11.75 5.42 -8.15
N PRO A 122 11.89 4.53 -7.13
CA PRO A 122 12.66 3.29 -7.26
C PRO A 122 12.23 2.41 -8.44
N ALA A 123 10.93 2.30 -8.72
CA ALA A 123 10.42 1.50 -9.83
C ALA A 123 10.85 2.08 -11.18
N ALA A 124 10.78 3.40 -11.37
CA ALA A 124 11.22 4.06 -12.59
C ALA A 124 12.73 3.86 -12.83
N LEU A 125 13.55 4.03 -11.79
CA LEU A 125 15.00 3.75 -11.86
C LEU A 125 15.29 2.29 -12.19
N ALA A 126 14.60 1.35 -11.55
CA ALA A 126 14.78 -0.08 -11.81
C ALA A 126 14.40 -0.45 -13.26
N ILE A 127 13.34 0.14 -13.81
CA ILE A 127 12.95 -0.05 -15.22
C ILE A 127 14.03 0.49 -16.17
N LEU A 128 14.56 1.70 -15.89
CA LEU A 128 15.64 2.29 -16.69
C LEU A 128 16.90 1.42 -16.63
N MET A 129 17.31 1.01 -15.43
CA MET A 129 18.44 0.09 -15.23
C MET A 129 18.26 -1.22 -15.99
N PHE A 130 17.08 -1.83 -15.91
CA PHE A 130 16.77 -3.04 -16.65
C PHE A 130 16.89 -2.81 -18.16
N GLY A 131 16.40 -1.68 -18.67
CA GLY A 131 16.57 -1.29 -20.07
C GLY A 131 18.03 -1.14 -20.49
N VAL A 132 18.86 -0.49 -19.69
CA VAL A 132 20.31 -0.35 -19.95
C VAL A 132 21.00 -1.71 -19.97
N ILE A 133 20.71 -2.58 -19.00
CA ILE A 133 21.28 -3.94 -18.94
C ILE A 133 20.85 -4.75 -20.16
N CYS A 134 19.57 -4.71 -20.55
CA CYS A 134 19.08 -5.40 -21.74
C CYS A 134 19.76 -4.90 -23.01
N LEU A 135 19.90 -3.58 -23.19
CA LEU A 135 20.60 -3.00 -24.34
C LEU A 135 22.06 -3.47 -24.39
N MET A 136 22.74 -3.45 -23.24
CA MET A 136 24.13 -3.91 -23.14
C MET A 136 24.28 -5.37 -23.57
N VAL A 137 23.41 -6.27 -23.08
CA VAL A 137 23.49 -7.70 -23.37
C VAL A 137 23.08 -8.02 -24.81
N ILE A 138 22.05 -7.37 -25.34
CA ILE A 138 21.50 -7.69 -26.68
C ILE A 138 22.33 -7.06 -27.80
N LYS A 139 22.87 -5.85 -27.61
CA LYS A 139 23.54 -5.10 -28.68
C LYS A 139 25.04 -4.97 -28.47
N ILE A 140 25.49 -4.63 -27.27
CA ILE A 140 26.88 -4.25 -27.04
C ILE A 140 27.77 -5.49 -26.94
N ILE A 141 27.38 -6.50 -26.16
CA ILE A 141 28.16 -7.74 -26.04
C ILE A 141 28.39 -8.43 -27.41
N PRO A 142 27.37 -8.62 -28.28
CA PRO A 142 27.58 -9.24 -29.59
C PRO A 142 28.44 -8.41 -30.54
N MET A 143 28.25 -7.08 -30.55
CA MET A 143 29.07 -6.17 -31.35
C MET A 143 30.55 -6.31 -31.03
N PHE A 144 30.92 -6.43 -29.75
CA PHE A 144 32.30 -6.67 -29.36
C PHE A 144 32.80 -8.06 -29.72
N GLY A 145 31.94 -9.08 -29.68
CA GLY A 145 32.26 -10.41 -30.21
C GLY A 145 32.63 -10.37 -31.69
N GLU A 146 31.87 -9.65 -32.51
CA GLU A 146 32.15 -9.47 -33.94
C GLU A 146 33.50 -8.78 -34.17
N ILE A 147 33.80 -7.71 -33.41
CA ILE A 147 35.09 -7.00 -33.48
C ILE A 147 36.26 -7.93 -33.13
N VAL A 148 36.13 -8.73 -32.07
CA VAL A 148 37.14 -9.72 -31.66
C VAL A 148 37.38 -10.76 -32.76
N THR A 149 36.31 -11.27 -33.40
CA THR A 149 36.46 -12.22 -34.52
C THR A 149 37.02 -11.58 -35.80
N GLY A 150 36.71 -10.31 -36.06
CA GLY A 150 37.17 -9.57 -37.25
C GLY A 150 38.64 -9.17 -37.19
N LEU A 151 39.22 -9.04 -36.00
CA LEU A 151 40.65 -8.73 -35.80
C LEU A 151 41.57 -9.94 -35.95
N GLY A 152 41.04 -11.12 -36.32
CA GLY A 152 41.84 -12.29 -36.71
C GLY A 152 42.57 -13.03 -35.57
N GLY A 153 42.33 -12.65 -34.31
CA GLY A 153 42.96 -13.30 -33.16
C GLY A 153 42.29 -14.63 -32.81
N GLN A 154 43.07 -15.72 -32.78
CA GLN A 154 42.69 -16.89 -32.00
C GLN A 154 42.45 -16.41 -30.58
N VAL A 155 41.24 -16.59 -30.06
CA VAL A 155 40.91 -16.23 -28.68
C VAL A 155 41.97 -16.90 -27.79
N PRO A 156 42.81 -16.15 -27.04
CA PRO A 156 43.79 -16.75 -26.13
C PRO A 156 43.09 -17.81 -25.27
N LYS A 157 43.71 -18.96 -25.00
CA LYS A 157 43.01 -20.07 -24.31
C LYS A 157 42.46 -19.64 -22.94
N GLU A 158 43.08 -18.68 -22.25
CA GLU A 158 42.50 -18.07 -21.03
C GLU A 158 41.32 -17.12 -21.32
N ALA A 159 41.35 -16.36 -22.43
CA ALA A 159 40.26 -15.49 -22.87
C ALA A 159 39.09 -16.27 -23.50
N GLY A 160 39.32 -17.50 -23.99
CA GLY A 160 38.30 -18.40 -24.52
C GLY A 160 37.32 -18.88 -23.45
N TYR A 161 37.79 -19.06 -22.21
CA TYR A 161 36.92 -19.34 -21.06
C TYR A 161 36.07 -18.12 -20.67
N LEU A 162 36.64 -16.92 -20.70
CA LEU A 162 35.89 -15.69 -20.46
C LEU A 162 34.87 -15.44 -21.57
N PHE A 163 35.23 -15.59 -22.84
CA PHE A 163 34.31 -15.45 -23.97
C PHE A 163 33.19 -16.50 -23.95
N LEU A 164 33.51 -17.78 -23.70
CA LEU A 164 32.51 -18.83 -23.49
C LEU A 164 31.64 -18.55 -22.25
N PHE A 165 32.21 -18.00 -21.17
CA PHE A 165 31.47 -17.55 -19.99
C PHE A 165 30.53 -16.41 -20.34
N THR A 166 30.94 -15.41 -21.14
CA THR A 166 30.11 -14.28 -21.57
C THR A 166 28.99 -14.69 -22.54
N VAL A 167 29.26 -15.60 -23.48
CA VAL A 167 28.24 -16.19 -24.37
C VAL A 167 27.28 -17.08 -23.57
N ASN A 168 27.78 -17.86 -22.60
CA ASN A 168 26.92 -18.56 -21.65
C ASN A 168 26.19 -17.60 -20.71
N LEU A 169 26.72 -16.42 -20.40
CA LEU A 169 26.09 -15.41 -19.57
C LEU A 169 24.90 -14.79 -20.32
N GLN A 170 25.01 -14.56 -21.63
CA GLN A 170 23.88 -14.17 -22.47
C GLN A 170 22.79 -15.26 -22.47
N ARG A 171 23.18 -16.54 -22.59
CA ARG A 171 22.26 -17.68 -22.50
C ARG A 171 21.66 -17.82 -21.09
N ILE A 172 22.44 -17.62 -20.04
CA ILE A 172 22.02 -17.68 -18.63
C ILE A 172 21.10 -16.52 -18.29
N LEU A 173 21.36 -15.28 -18.72
CA LEU A 173 20.45 -14.16 -18.50
C LEU A 173 19.14 -14.32 -19.29
N LEU A 174 19.19 -14.88 -20.49
CA LEU A 174 17.97 -15.25 -21.25
C LEU A 174 17.17 -16.35 -20.54
N TRP A 175 17.83 -17.41 -20.06
CA TRP A 175 17.16 -18.45 -19.27
C TRP A 175 16.68 -17.94 -17.91
N LEU A 176 17.45 -17.05 -17.26
CA LEU A 176 17.09 -16.40 -16.00
C LEU A 176 15.87 -15.50 -16.19
N THR A 177 15.76 -14.75 -17.29
CA THR A 177 14.55 -13.95 -17.59
C THR A 177 13.37 -14.85 -17.96
N VAL A 178 13.56 -15.90 -18.75
CA VAL A 178 12.52 -16.88 -19.12
C VAL A 178 12.04 -17.70 -17.93
N ILE A 179 12.86 -17.94 -16.90
CA ILE A 179 12.48 -18.62 -15.65
C ILE A 179 11.96 -17.62 -14.61
N ALA A 180 12.54 -16.43 -14.51
CA ALA A 180 12.14 -15.42 -13.54
C ALA A 180 10.72 -14.92 -13.80
N VAL A 181 10.33 -14.72 -15.07
CA VAL A 181 8.96 -14.28 -15.41
C VAL A 181 7.90 -15.27 -14.90
N PRO A 182 7.92 -16.58 -15.22
CA PRO A 182 6.95 -17.53 -14.69
C PRO A 182 7.05 -17.72 -13.18
N VAL A 183 8.25 -17.65 -12.57
CA VAL A 183 8.40 -17.70 -11.11
C VAL A 183 7.76 -16.48 -10.44
N VAL A 184 7.98 -15.27 -10.96
CA VAL A 184 7.33 -14.05 -10.48
C VAL A 184 5.82 -14.12 -10.66
N VAL A 185 5.34 -14.64 -11.81
CA VAL A 185 3.91 -14.87 -12.05
C VAL A 185 3.34 -15.89 -11.05
N LEU A 186 4.04 -16.99 -10.77
CA LEU A 186 3.63 -18.00 -9.79
C LEU A 186 3.58 -17.41 -8.37
N ILE A 187 4.56 -16.59 -8.00
CA ILE A 187 4.62 -15.89 -6.72
C ILE A 187 3.45 -14.89 -6.60
N ILE A 188 3.14 -14.13 -7.65
CA ILE A 188 2.00 -13.21 -7.69
C ILE A 188 0.68 -13.98 -7.54
N ILE A 189 0.53 -15.12 -8.23
CA ILE A 189 -0.65 -15.97 -8.14
C ILE A 189 -0.77 -16.56 -6.73
N PHE A 190 0.34 -17.02 -6.15
CA PHE A 190 0.38 -17.54 -4.78
C PHE A 190 -0.05 -16.48 -3.77
N PHE A 191 0.46 -15.25 -3.87
CA PHE A 191 0.06 -14.15 -2.99
C PHE A 191 -1.37 -13.63 -3.22
N LYS A 192 -2.00 -13.98 -4.35
CA LYS A 192 -3.44 -13.75 -4.58
C LYS A 192 -4.33 -14.81 -3.91
N THR A 193 -3.80 -15.96 -3.52
CA THR A 193 -4.56 -16.97 -2.76
C THR A 193 -4.80 -16.51 -1.32
N PRO A 194 -5.89 -16.92 -0.64
CA PRO A 194 -6.16 -16.52 0.74
C PRO A 194 -5.05 -16.93 1.71
N LYS A 195 -4.46 -18.13 1.54
CA LYS A 195 -3.33 -18.60 2.34
C LYS A 195 -2.06 -17.80 2.07
N GLY A 196 -1.74 -17.54 0.79
CA GLY A 196 -0.57 -16.73 0.43
C GLY A 196 -0.69 -15.27 0.86
N LYS A 197 -1.90 -14.69 0.83
CA LYS A 197 -2.17 -13.34 1.33
C LYS A 197 -1.86 -13.22 2.82
N LEU A 198 -2.28 -14.19 3.64
CA LEU A 198 -1.98 -14.19 5.08
C LEU A 198 -0.48 -14.34 5.36
N VAL A 199 0.22 -15.21 4.62
CA VAL A 199 1.68 -15.35 4.72
C VAL A 199 2.38 -14.04 4.33
N PHE A 200 1.96 -13.41 3.24
CA PHE A 200 2.51 -12.12 2.81
C PHE A 200 2.26 -11.02 3.84
N ASP A 201 1.06 -10.98 4.38
CA ASP A 201 0.66 -10.04 5.41
C ASP A 201 1.45 -10.23 6.72
N HIS A 202 1.78 -11.48 7.08
CA HIS A 202 2.69 -11.80 8.19
C HIS A 202 4.13 -11.35 7.90
N ILE A 203 4.64 -11.63 6.69
CA ILE A 203 5.99 -11.25 6.25
C ILE A 203 6.16 -9.73 6.28
N LYS A 204 5.17 -8.95 5.82
CA LYS A 204 5.22 -7.48 5.87
C LYS A 204 5.48 -6.94 7.27
N VAL A 205 4.91 -7.58 8.29
CA VAL A 205 5.04 -7.14 9.69
C VAL A 205 6.42 -7.51 10.27
N HIS A 206 6.94 -8.69 9.91
CA HIS A 206 8.17 -9.24 10.49
C HIS A 206 9.44 -9.01 9.66
N ASN A 207 9.32 -8.45 8.45
CA ASN A 207 10.47 -8.19 7.60
C ASN A 207 11.46 -7.23 8.32
N PRO A 208 12.74 -7.59 8.52
CA PRO A 208 13.69 -6.72 9.19
C PRO A 208 13.97 -5.41 8.45
N ILE A 209 13.78 -5.38 7.12
CA ILE A 209 14.07 -4.21 6.28
C ILE A 209 12.90 -3.21 6.31
N SER A 210 11.66 -3.69 6.14
CA SER A 210 10.48 -2.82 5.97
C SER A 210 9.42 -2.97 7.06
N GLY A 211 9.56 -3.95 7.96
CA GLY A 211 8.59 -4.25 9.01
C GLY A 211 8.45 -3.13 10.03
N SER A 212 9.54 -2.45 10.40
CA SER A 212 9.48 -1.26 11.26
C SER A 212 8.63 -0.14 10.64
N ILE A 213 8.81 0.10 9.33
CA ILE A 213 8.02 1.07 8.55
C ILE A 213 6.55 0.65 8.57
N TYR A 214 6.30 -0.62 8.30
CA TYR A 214 4.96 -1.18 8.26
C TYR A 214 4.22 -1.04 9.61
N LYS A 215 4.90 -1.38 10.72
CA LYS A 215 4.38 -1.23 12.08
C LYS A 215 4.03 0.23 12.41
N LYS A 216 4.85 1.19 11.97
CA LYS A 216 4.57 2.63 12.12
C LYS A 216 3.36 3.09 11.30
N ILE A 217 3.19 2.57 10.08
CA ILE A 217 1.99 2.84 9.27
C ILE A 217 0.75 2.27 9.95
N MET A 218 0.80 1.04 10.48
CA MET A 218 -0.32 0.45 11.21
C MET A 218 -0.64 1.24 12.49
N ALA A 219 0.38 1.67 13.23
CA ALA A 219 0.23 2.53 14.41
C ALA A 219 -0.44 3.87 14.07
N SER A 220 -0.01 4.51 12.98
CA SER A 220 -0.63 5.75 12.47
C SER A 220 -2.11 5.54 12.15
N ARG A 221 -2.44 4.50 11.38
CA ARG A 221 -3.84 4.20 10.99
C ARG A 221 -4.72 3.86 12.19
N LEU A 222 -4.23 3.05 13.13
CA LEU A 222 -4.97 2.73 14.34
C LEU A 222 -5.20 3.97 15.21
N GLY A 223 -4.16 4.79 15.40
CA GLY A 223 -4.25 6.04 16.16
C GLY A 223 -5.20 7.05 15.52
N LEU A 224 -5.15 7.22 14.20
CA LEU A 224 -6.08 8.07 13.45
C LEU A 224 -7.53 7.58 13.58
N GLY A 225 -7.75 6.29 13.34
CA GLY A 225 -9.08 5.69 13.50
C GLY A 225 -9.65 5.93 14.89
N LEU A 226 -8.86 5.63 15.94
CA LEU A 226 -9.31 5.77 17.32
C LEU A 226 -9.56 7.24 17.68
N SER A 227 -8.70 8.15 17.23
CA SER A 227 -8.86 9.59 17.48
C SER A 227 -10.19 10.09 16.91
N LEU A 228 -10.55 9.64 15.71
CA LEU A 228 -11.78 10.06 15.04
C LEU A 228 -13.02 9.44 15.65
N THR A 229 -12.99 8.15 16.02
CA THR A 229 -14.14 7.51 16.69
C THR A 229 -14.41 8.15 18.05
N THR A 230 -13.35 8.44 18.80
CA THR A 230 -13.45 9.12 20.09
C THR A 230 -13.96 10.56 19.94
N LYS A 231 -13.46 11.32 18.95
CA LYS A 231 -13.96 12.68 18.64
C LYS A 231 -15.42 12.69 18.19
N SER A 232 -15.89 11.59 17.59
CA SER A 232 -17.30 11.40 17.21
C SER A 232 -18.22 11.06 18.40
N GLY A 233 -17.69 11.03 19.63
CA GLY A 233 -18.44 10.68 20.83
C GLY A 233 -18.74 9.18 20.97
N MET A 234 -18.10 8.32 20.17
CA MET A 234 -18.25 6.87 20.32
C MET A 234 -17.52 6.36 21.56
N HIS A 235 -18.09 5.35 22.21
CA HIS A 235 -17.37 4.59 23.22
C HIS A 235 -16.12 3.93 22.61
N LEU A 236 -15.02 3.91 23.37
CA LEU A 236 -13.72 3.39 22.93
C LEU A 236 -13.81 1.96 22.39
N THR A 237 -14.61 1.10 23.02
CA THR A 237 -14.83 -0.30 22.63
C THR A 237 -15.48 -0.40 21.25
N ASP A 238 -16.49 0.42 20.99
CA ASP A 238 -17.21 0.45 19.71
C ASP A 238 -16.32 1.03 18.61
N GLY A 239 -15.58 2.09 18.94
CA GLY A 239 -14.59 2.68 18.04
C GLY A 239 -13.52 1.67 17.65
N PHE A 240 -12.96 0.94 18.63
CA PHE A 240 -11.97 -0.11 18.40
C PHE A 240 -12.51 -1.24 17.50
N ASN A 241 -13.76 -1.67 17.74
CA ASN A 241 -14.42 -2.67 16.92
C ASN A 241 -14.63 -2.21 15.47
N ALA A 242 -15.00 -0.94 15.26
CA ALA A 242 -15.14 -0.36 13.94
C ALA A 242 -13.80 -0.31 13.19
N ILE A 243 -12.72 0.09 13.86
CA ILE A 243 -11.39 0.28 13.23
C ILE A 243 -10.73 -1.04 12.85
N LYS A 244 -11.05 -2.15 13.53
CA LYS A 244 -10.54 -3.47 13.14
C LYS A 244 -10.83 -3.78 11.66
N GLY A 245 -12.00 -3.36 11.16
CA GLY A 245 -12.39 -3.55 9.76
C GLY A 245 -11.58 -2.72 8.75
N LEU A 246 -10.85 -1.70 9.22
CA LEU A 246 -9.99 -0.85 8.39
C LEU A 246 -8.62 -1.45 8.10
N MET A 247 -8.17 -2.42 8.91
CA MET A 247 -6.85 -3.01 8.72
C MET A 247 -6.85 -3.89 7.47
N GLN A 248 -6.23 -3.38 6.40
CA GLN A 248 -6.13 -4.10 5.11
C GLN A 248 -5.35 -5.42 5.20
N ASN A 249 -4.53 -5.58 6.24
CA ASN A 249 -3.70 -6.76 6.48
C ASN A 249 -4.42 -7.74 7.39
N GLY A 250 -4.64 -8.95 6.88
CA GLY A 250 -5.42 -9.98 7.56
C GLY A 250 -4.77 -10.48 8.86
N TYR A 251 -3.43 -10.49 8.92
CA TYR A 251 -2.70 -10.85 10.14
C TYR A 251 -2.90 -9.79 11.25
N VAL A 252 -2.76 -8.51 10.91
CA VAL A 252 -2.99 -7.40 11.85
C VAL A 252 -4.46 -7.37 12.29
N ALA A 253 -5.41 -7.53 11.37
CA ALA A 253 -6.83 -7.56 11.68
C ALA A 253 -7.19 -8.74 12.61
N SER A 254 -6.58 -9.91 12.44
CA SER A 254 -6.76 -11.06 13.34
C SER A 254 -6.25 -10.76 14.74
N LYS A 255 -5.05 -10.15 14.86
CA LYS A 255 -4.47 -9.78 16.16
C LYS A 255 -5.27 -8.69 16.87
N LEU A 256 -5.81 -7.72 16.13
CA LEU A 256 -6.74 -6.75 16.69
C LEU A 256 -8.10 -7.36 17.07
N LYS A 257 -8.51 -8.47 16.44
CA LYS A 257 -9.71 -9.22 16.87
C LYS A 257 -9.52 -9.84 18.25
N GLU A 258 -8.35 -10.43 18.49
CA GLU A 258 -7.97 -10.97 19.80
C GLU A 258 -7.96 -9.86 20.85
N ALA A 259 -7.29 -8.74 20.56
CA ALA A 259 -7.26 -7.58 21.47
C ALA A 259 -8.65 -6.98 21.76
N SER A 260 -9.54 -6.97 20.76
CA SER A 260 -10.93 -6.51 20.90
C SER A 260 -11.73 -7.37 21.89
N SER A 261 -11.51 -8.70 21.91
CA SER A 261 -12.13 -9.59 22.90
C SER A 261 -11.63 -9.27 24.31
N GLU A 262 -10.30 -9.13 24.48
CA GLU A 262 -9.66 -8.82 25.77
C GLU A 262 -10.18 -7.51 26.37
N ILE A 263 -10.35 -6.47 25.55
CA ILE A 263 -10.90 -5.18 25.99
C ILE A 263 -12.39 -5.32 26.36
N SER A 264 -13.14 -6.10 25.59
CA SER A 264 -14.58 -6.33 25.84
C SER A 264 -14.84 -7.15 27.11
N GLU A 265 -13.86 -7.98 27.51
CA GLU A 265 -13.83 -8.73 28.77
C GLU A 265 -13.36 -7.88 29.97
N GLY A 266 -13.07 -6.59 29.76
CA GLY A 266 -12.66 -5.64 30.79
C GLY A 266 -11.14 -5.45 30.94
N GLY A 267 -10.35 -5.99 30.01
CA GLY A 267 -8.90 -5.77 29.97
C GLY A 267 -8.51 -4.34 29.59
N SER A 268 -7.27 -3.95 29.94
CA SER A 268 -6.70 -2.66 29.52
C SER A 268 -6.43 -2.64 28.01
N LEU A 269 -6.74 -1.52 27.35
CA LEU A 269 -6.40 -1.27 25.94
C LEU A 269 -4.89 -1.32 25.73
N SER A 270 -4.10 -0.74 26.63
CA SER A 270 -2.63 -0.74 26.46
C SER A 270 -2.03 -2.14 26.57
N ASP A 271 -2.56 -3.00 27.44
CA ASP A 271 -2.12 -4.38 27.57
C ASP A 271 -2.60 -5.26 26.40
N ALA A 272 -3.86 -5.12 25.99
CA ALA A 272 -4.39 -5.82 24.81
C ALA A 272 -3.61 -5.49 23.53
N ILE A 273 -3.26 -4.21 23.33
CA ILE A 273 -2.41 -3.79 22.20
C ILE A 273 -0.99 -4.34 22.34
N LYS A 274 -0.41 -4.34 23.55
CA LYS A 274 0.93 -4.90 23.79
C LYS A 274 0.99 -6.38 23.42
N ASN A 275 -0.03 -7.15 23.80
CA ASN A 275 -0.14 -8.59 23.54
C ASN A 275 -0.15 -8.93 22.05
N THR A 276 -0.55 -7.99 21.18
CA THR A 276 -0.49 -8.21 19.73
C THR A 276 0.94 -8.35 19.17
N GLY A 277 1.95 -7.79 19.84
CA GLY A 277 3.35 -7.78 19.38
C GLY A 277 3.63 -6.98 18.09
N ILE A 278 2.63 -6.27 17.56
CA ILE A 278 2.73 -5.55 16.29
C ILE A 278 3.19 -4.10 16.51
N PHE A 279 2.63 -3.43 17.53
CA PHE A 279 2.83 -2.00 17.70
C PHE A 279 4.15 -1.68 18.41
N PRO A 280 4.82 -0.56 18.06
CA PRO A 280 6.07 -0.18 18.71
C PRO A 280 5.87 0.13 20.21
N GLU A 281 6.91 -0.05 21.02
CA GLU A 281 6.79 0.13 22.48
C GLU A 281 6.32 1.53 22.90
N LEU A 282 6.75 2.57 22.19
CA LEU A 282 6.35 3.94 22.49
C LEU A 282 4.84 4.13 22.33
N PHE A 283 4.21 3.51 21.32
CA PHE A 283 2.77 3.49 21.14
C PHE A 283 2.05 2.94 22.38
N VAL A 284 2.49 1.76 22.84
CA VAL A 284 1.93 1.09 24.03
C VAL A 284 2.13 1.94 25.29
N LYS A 285 3.32 2.51 25.47
CA LYS A 285 3.65 3.38 26.61
C LYS A 285 2.76 4.62 26.62
N MET A 286 2.50 5.21 25.46
CA MET A 286 1.62 6.36 25.35
C MET A 286 0.18 6.00 25.71
N LEU A 287 -0.37 4.89 25.18
CA LEU A 287 -1.70 4.41 25.56
C LEU A 287 -1.82 4.18 27.07
N ARG A 288 -0.84 3.50 27.68
CA ARG A 288 -0.84 3.23 29.12
C ARG A 288 -0.84 4.52 29.95
N THR A 289 -0.08 5.54 29.53
CA THR A 289 -0.08 6.85 30.18
C THR A 289 -1.42 7.55 30.02
N GLY A 290 -2.04 7.48 28.84
CA GLY A 290 -3.38 8.02 28.58
C GLY A 290 -4.45 7.37 29.46
N GLU A 291 -4.46 6.04 29.55
CA GLU A 291 -5.38 5.29 30.43
C GLU A 291 -5.21 5.67 31.91
N ARG A 292 -3.97 5.70 32.42
CA ARG A 292 -3.70 6.02 33.83
C ARG A 292 -4.02 7.45 34.22
N SER A 293 -3.86 8.38 33.27
CA SER A 293 -4.14 9.81 33.51
C SER A 293 -5.57 10.22 33.18
N GLY A 294 -6.40 9.30 32.66
CA GLY A 294 -7.74 9.61 32.19
C GLY A 294 -7.80 10.44 30.90
N ASN A 295 -6.67 10.72 30.27
CA ASN A 295 -6.55 11.58 29.07
C ASN A 295 -6.24 10.75 27.82
N LEU A 296 -6.96 9.63 27.65
CA LEU A 296 -6.72 8.70 26.57
C LEU A 296 -6.95 9.34 25.19
N ASP A 297 -8.01 10.15 25.06
CA ASP A 297 -8.41 10.82 23.81
C ASP A 297 -7.30 11.73 23.28
N THR A 298 -6.73 12.54 24.17
CA THR A 298 -5.61 13.45 23.86
C THR A 298 -4.36 12.67 23.47
N MET A 299 -4.15 11.52 24.13
CA MET A 299 -2.98 10.70 23.89
C MET A 299 -3.07 9.93 22.57
N ILE A 300 -4.27 9.44 22.20
CA ILE A 300 -4.55 8.82 20.91
C ILE A 300 -4.35 9.82 19.77
N GLU A 301 -4.82 11.06 19.92
CA GLU A 301 -4.55 12.12 18.94
C GLU A 301 -3.05 12.42 18.81
N LYS A 302 -2.31 12.42 19.92
CA LYS A 302 -0.85 12.62 19.86
C LYS A 302 -0.14 11.46 19.17
N ILE A 303 -0.57 10.23 19.45
CA ILE A 303 -0.09 9.00 18.80
C ILE A 303 -0.29 9.09 17.29
N SER A 304 -1.48 9.49 16.82
CA SER A 304 -1.78 9.56 15.40
C SER A 304 -0.84 10.52 14.66
N LYS A 305 -0.59 11.70 15.23
CA LYS A 305 0.35 12.70 14.68
C LYS A 305 1.80 12.22 14.70
N VAL A 306 2.25 11.64 15.82
CA VAL A 306 3.63 11.13 15.97
C VAL A 306 3.90 10.01 14.96
N TYR A 307 3.04 9.01 14.90
CA TYR A 307 3.24 7.87 13.99
C TYR A 307 2.96 8.19 12.53
N GLY A 308 2.08 9.16 12.23
CA GLY A 308 1.95 9.72 10.90
C GLY A 308 3.27 10.30 10.40
N LYS A 309 3.90 11.15 11.21
CA LYS A 309 5.21 11.75 10.89
C LYS A 309 6.34 10.71 10.85
N GLU A 310 6.38 9.78 11.79
CA GLU A 310 7.41 8.73 11.80
C GLU A 310 7.28 7.78 10.59
N ALA A 311 6.06 7.44 10.17
CA ALA A 311 5.83 6.63 8.98
C ALA A 311 6.34 7.35 7.73
N GLU A 312 6.05 8.65 7.60
CA GLU A 312 6.59 9.48 6.52
C GLU A 312 8.11 9.52 6.50
N LEU A 313 8.75 9.83 7.63
CA LEU A 313 10.21 9.87 7.72
C LEU A 313 10.84 8.51 7.39
N SER A 314 10.21 7.42 7.82
CA SER A 314 10.70 6.07 7.54
C SER A 314 10.55 5.70 6.07
N LEU A 315 9.46 6.11 5.40
CA LEU A 315 9.27 5.95 3.95
C LEU A 315 10.31 6.75 3.16
N GLN A 316 10.58 8.00 3.55
CA GLN A 316 11.61 8.83 2.93
C GLN A 316 13.00 8.23 3.11
N GLY A 317 13.35 7.78 4.32
CA GLY A 317 14.62 7.13 4.61
C GLY A 317 14.82 5.84 3.80
N PHE A 318 13.78 5.02 3.68
CA PHE A 318 13.80 3.82 2.85
C PHE A 318 14.05 4.15 1.37
N SER A 319 13.36 5.17 0.84
CA SER A 319 13.57 5.62 -0.55
C SER A 319 15.00 6.11 -0.78
N ARG A 320 15.59 6.84 0.19
CA ARG A 320 16.98 7.32 0.11
C ARG A 320 18.02 6.20 0.15
N MET A 321 17.74 5.11 0.86
CA MET A 321 18.65 3.97 0.94
C MET A 321 18.61 3.09 -0.32
N ILE A 322 17.45 3.02 -0.98
CA ILE A 322 17.28 2.24 -2.21
C ILE A 322 18.11 2.81 -3.36
N GLU A 323 18.20 4.14 -3.49
CA GLU A 323 18.88 4.78 -4.62
C GLU A 323 20.37 4.41 -4.71
N PRO A 324 21.21 4.54 -3.66
CA PRO A 324 22.60 4.07 -3.68
C PRO A 324 22.73 2.57 -3.91
N ALA A 325 21.80 1.77 -3.40
CA ALA A 325 21.80 0.31 -3.62
C ALA A 325 21.57 -0.03 -5.10
N LEU A 326 20.62 0.65 -5.76
CA LEU A 326 20.37 0.48 -7.19
C LEU A 326 21.57 0.94 -8.03
N VAL A 327 22.12 2.13 -7.74
CA VAL A 327 23.28 2.66 -8.46
C VAL A 327 24.51 1.77 -8.28
N SER A 328 24.80 1.30 -7.07
CA SER A 328 25.94 0.41 -6.83
C SER A 328 25.82 -0.91 -7.58
N VAL A 329 24.64 -1.53 -7.62
CA VAL A 329 24.38 -2.72 -8.44
C VAL A 329 24.61 -2.42 -9.91
N LEU A 330 24.11 -1.29 -10.43
CA LEU A 330 24.35 -0.88 -11.81
C LEU A 330 25.84 -0.74 -12.11
N SER A 331 26.59 -0.06 -11.23
CA SER A 331 28.03 0.15 -11.39
C SER A 331 28.80 -1.16 -11.43
N VAL A 332 28.47 -2.12 -10.56
CA VAL A 332 29.11 -3.45 -10.55
C VAL A 332 28.81 -4.20 -11.85
N VAL A 333 27.55 -4.19 -12.31
CA VAL A 333 27.17 -4.83 -13.57
C VAL A 333 27.90 -4.20 -14.77
N LEU A 334 27.96 -2.87 -14.83
CA LEU A 334 28.70 -2.15 -15.87
C LEU A 334 30.19 -2.48 -15.84
N ALA A 335 30.80 -2.54 -14.65
CA ALA A 335 32.22 -2.87 -14.51
C ALA A 335 32.53 -4.29 -15.02
N ILE A 336 31.69 -5.27 -14.70
CA ILE A 336 31.84 -6.66 -15.19
C ILE A 336 31.74 -6.70 -16.72
N ILE A 337 30.77 -5.98 -17.30
CA ILE A 337 30.59 -5.93 -18.75
C ILE A 337 31.79 -5.27 -19.43
N LEU A 338 32.27 -4.13 -18.90
CA LEU A 338 33.44 -3.44 -19.44
C LEU A 338 34.69 -4.32 -19.37
N LEU A 339 34.94 -5.01 -18.27
CA LEU A 339 36.05 -5.95 -18.13
C LEU A 339 35.95 -7.11 -19.12
N SER A 340 34.75 -7.67 -19.30
CA SER A 340 34.52 -8.75 -20.27
C SER A 340 34.84 -8.33 -21.71
N VAL A 341 34.74 -7.06 -22.03
CA VAL A 341 35.04 -6.51 -23.36
C VAL A 341 36.50 -6.08 -23.50
N LEU A 342 37.05 -5.43 -22.47
CA LEU A 342 38.38 -4.84 -22.52
C LEU A 342 39.49 -5.90 -22.47
N LEU A 343 39.32 -6.96 -21.68
CA LEU A 343 40.33 -8.02 -21.53
C LEU A 343 40.65 -8.72 -22.87
N PRO A 344 39.67 -9.16 -23.70
CA PRO A 344 39.95 -9.69 -25.03
C PRO A 344 40.70 -8.73 -25.95
N LEU A 345 40.35 -7.44 -25.93
CA LEU A 345 40.99 -6.44 -26.78
C LEU A 345 42.48 -6.25 -26.43
N ILE A 346 42.80 -6.21 -25.14
CA ILE A 346 44.20 -6.12 -24.67
C ILE A 346 44.98 -7.36 -25.13
N GLY A 347 44.39 -8.56 -25.00
CA GLY A 347 45.03 -9.81 -25.43
C GLY A 347 45.36 -9.86 -26.92
N ILE A 348 44.49 -9.30 -27.77
CA ILE A 348 44.75 -9.20 -29.22
C ILE A 348 45.85 -8.18 -29.51
N MET A 349 45.81 -7.00 -28.88
CA MET A 349 46.86 -5.98 -29.07
C MET A 349 48.25 -6.49 -28.64
N SER A 350 48.33 -7.25 -27.55
CA SER A 350 49.60 -7.86 -27.10
C SER A 350 50.08 -9.01 -27.98
N SER A 351 49.22 -9.60 -28.82
CA SER A 351 49.59 -10.65 -29.76
C SER A 351 50.02 -10.11 -31.13
N ILE A 352 49.72 -8.84 -31.42
CA ILE A 352 50.03 -8.16 -32.69
C ILE A 352 51.30 -7.30 -32.57
N GLY A 353 51.72 -6.93 -31.35
CA GLY A 353 53.02 -6.30 -31.07
C GLY A 353 54.06 -7.30 -30.61
#